data_AF-A0A0Q4HJE1-F1
#
_entry.id   AF-A0A0Q4HJE1-F1
#
_cell.length_a   1.000
_cell.length_b   1.000
_cell.length_c   1.000
_cell.angle_alpha   90.00
_cell.angle_beta   90.00
_cell.angle_gamma   90.00
#
_symmetry.space_group_name_H-M   'P 1'
#
loop_
_entity.id
_entity.type
_entity.pdbx_description
1 polymer ?
#
loop_
_entity_poly.entity_id
_entity_poly.type
_entity_poly.pdbx_seq_one_letter_code
_entity_poly.pdbx_strand_id
1 'polypeptide(L)'
;MAAMLPGQVLAQAVQTMQGGAVTPVAQDAVEPVDDPKEIAEDAARDLTPSRFYNRPGATRADYDLAWQQCRLIARGSRTPAGTVPMVYNPAVISPIAAGAGGLLGGLIAGAIAQGQQRRANRQSCLLIRGWRLVERDDAAAAKITAMPEADRIAYLDRQIGEAEVAGKVTERTGFTTPVDPSWRIDAPLTLPGTVFLGKKVDAAAPFVLAPGEAAIVVAFRRLDAASAGRSTQLQLLRYDAGKHDALYRPRDWKAKNDLTTYGVTVNSGDRKSPYEVQVLRVTPGDYVLNAMSVANLPVTTTNCFGAPMVHVEPGQVAYLGDFVPYVNARQADGKRFDGVLFAGQGDDAARTLATRQPALAAKLTRAQWQNRATYGCAGVSMDRYDLPGMPDLPPVVATPDASLAG
;
A
#
# COMPACT_ATOMS: atom_id res chain seq x y z
N MET A 1 2.02 -9.98 38.98
CA MET A 1 1.12 -10.25 37.85
C MET A 1 -0.06 -9.29 37.94
N ALA A 2 -0.06 -8.25 37.12
CA ALA A 2 -1.19 -7.34 36.94
C ALA A 2 -1.29 -7.04 35.45
N ALA A 3 -2.44 -7.35 34.85
CA ALA A 3 -2.71 -7.18 33.43
C ALA A 3 -2.86 -5.70 33.07
N MET A 4 -2.13 -5.23 32.07
CA MET A 4 -2.33 -3.91 31.48
C MET A 4 -3.26 -4.02 30.27
N LEU A 5 -4.32 -3.22 30.29
CA LEU A 5 -5.37 -3.14 29.28
C LEU A 5 -4.93 -2.30 28.04
N PRO A 6 -5.50 -2.53 26.85
CA PRO A 6 -5.07 -1.93 25.57
C PRO A 6 -5.32 -0.40 25.42
N GLY A 7 -5.82 0.28 26.46
CA GLY A 7 -6.35 1.64 26.36
C GLY A 7 -5.38 2.77 26.72
N GLN A 8 -4.18 2.49 27.25
CA GLN A 8 -3.32 3.52 27.84
C GLN A 8 -2.13 3.99 26.98
N VAL A 9 -1.92 3.40 25.79
CA VAL A 9 -0.84 3.83 24.87
C VAL A 9 -1.27 5.01 23.97
N LEU A 10 -2.57 5.35 23.94
CA LEU A 10 -3.13 6.35 23.02
C LEU A 10 -3.17 7.80 23.55
N ALA A 11 -2.81 8.05 24.82
CA ALA A 11 -3.03 9.35 25.45
C ALA A 11 -1.85 10.34 25.38
N GLN A 12 -0.65 9.93 24.97
CA GLN A 12 0.53 10.83 24.95
C GLN A 12 0.88 11.43 23.57
N ALA A 13 0.14 11.10 22.50
CA ALA A 13 0.49 11.54 21.16
C ALA A 13 -0.04 12.94 20.75
N VAL A 14 -0.71 13.69 21.64
CA VAL A 14 -1.46 14.90 21.25
C VAL A 14 -0.72 16.22 21.53
N GLN A 15 0.45 16.21 22.17
CA GLN A 15 1.16 17.46 22.46
C GLN A 15 2.62 17.38 22.02
N THR A 16 2.90 17.91 20.82
CA THR A 16 4.09 18.72 20.44
C THR A 16 4.26 18.73 18.91
N MET A 17 3.47 19.57 18.23
CA MET A 17 3.85 20.07 16.90
C MET A 17 4.51 21.44 17.07
N GLN A 18 5.80 21.45 17.40
CA GLN A 18 6.66 22.63 17.23
C GLN A 18 7.99 22.20 16.61
N GLY A 19 8.39 22.97 15.60
CA GLY A 19 9.42 22.60 14.64
C GLY A 19 10.80 22.39 15.26
N GLY A 20 11.42 21.28 14.86
CA GLY A 20 12.86 21.07 14.92
C GLY A 20 13.31 20.54 13.57
N ALA A 21 14.34 21.15 12.99
CA ALA A 21 14.93 20.69 11.74
C ALA A 21 15.52 19.28 11.96
N VAL A 22 14.98 18.28 11.26
CA VAL A 22 15.53 16.93 11.25
C VAL A 22 16.64 16.90 10.21
N THR A 23 17.89 16.79 10.65
CA THR A 23 19.04 16.52 9.76
C THR A 23 18.89 15.12 9.14
N PRO A 24 18.91 14.98 7.80
CA PRO A 24 18.81 13.68 7.16
C PRO A 24 20.09 12.87 7.42
N VAL A 25 19.93 11.65 7.91
CA VAL A 25 21.00 10.64 7.89
C VAL A 25 21.11 10.18 6.45
N ALA A 26 22.27 10.39 5.83
CA ALA A 26 22.57 9.85 4.50
C ALA A 26 22.40 8.33 4.54
N GLN A 27 21.63 7.77 3.62
CA GLN A 27 21.73 6.34 3.33
C GLN A 27 23.01 6.15 2.55
N ASP A 28 23.95 5.40 3.12
CA ASP A 28 25.16 4.98 2.41
C ASP A 28 24.76 4.30 1.09
N ALA A 29 25.50 4.65 0.05
CA ALA A 29 25.34 4.08 -1.28
C ALA A 29 25.46 2.55 -1.22
N VAL A 30 24.57 1.90 -1.99
CA VAL A 30 24.55 0.48 -2.40
C VAL A 30 25.72 -0.35 -1.83
N GLU A 31 25.45 -1.17 -0.81
CA GLU A 31 26.33 -2.29 -0.45
C GLU A 31 26.62 -3.11 -1.72
N PRO A 32 27.85 -3.63 -1.90
CA PRO A 32 28.20 -4.43 -3.07
C PRO A 32 27.22 -5.59 -3.24
N VAL A 33 27.13 -6.13 -4.46
CA VAL A 33 26.37 -7.35 -4.73
C VAL A 33 26.88 -8.43 -3.77
N ASP A 34 26.11 -8.72 -2.72
CA ASP A 34 26.45 -9.74 -1.72
C ASP A 34 26.83 -11.04 -2.44
N ASP A 35 27.89 -11.71 -1.98
CA ASP A 35 28.32 -13.00 -2.53
C ASP A 35 27.15 -14.01 -2.41
N PRO A 36 26.82 -14.81 -3.45
CA PRO A 36 25.87 -15.91 -3.35
C PRO A 36 25.98 -16.75 -2.08
N LYS A 37 27.21 -16.97 -1.57
CA LYS A 37 27.42 -17.68 -0.32
C LYS A 37 26.87 -16.93 0.89
N GLU A 38 27.16 -15.63 1.00
CA GLU A 38 26.65 -14.77 2.08
C GLU A 38 25.11 -14.68 2.03
N ILE A 39 24.54 -14.58 0.83
CA ILE A 39 23.08 -14.61 0.63
C ILE A 39 22.49 -15.92 1.15
N ALA A 40 23.08 -17.06 0.79
CA ALA A 40 22.61 -18.37 1.21
C ALA A 40 22.68 -18.55 2.73
N GLU A 41 23.75 -18.08 3.37
CA GLU A 41 23.92 -18.09 4.84
C GLU A 41 22.90 -17.19 5.54
N ASP A 42 22.66 -15.98 5.03
CA ASP A 42 21.68 -15.05 5.56
C ASP A 42 20.24 -15.56 5.38
N ALA A 43 19.92 -16.11 4.20
CA ALA A 43 18.62 -16.69 3.88
C ALA A 43 18.33 -17.97 4.69
N ALA A 44 19.35 -18.78 4.97
CA ALA A 44 19.22 -19.99 5.81
C ALA A 44 18.67 -19.67 7.22
N ARG A 45 18.88 -18.46 7.74
CA ARG A 45 18.34 -18.05 9.06
C ARG A 45 16.82 -18.00 9.11
N ASP A 46 16.17 -17.85 7.96
CA ASP A 46 14.70 -17.89 7.83
C ASP A 46 14.17 -19.33 7.56
N LEU A 47 15.06 -20.32 7.41
CA LEU A 47 14.76 -21.73 7.18
C LEU A 47 15.10 -22.54 8.43
N THR A 48 14.11 -22.70 9.30
CA THR A 48 14.24 -23.41 10.57
C THR A 48 13.41 -24.69 10.58
N PRO A 49 13.69 -25.64 11.48
CA PRO A 49 12.88 -26.83 11.66
C PRO A 49 11.37 -26.55 11.86
N SER A 50 11.04 -25.49 12.61
CA SER A 50 9.67 -25.09 12.93
C SER A 50 9.03 -24.19 11.88
N ARG A 51 9.82 -23.48 11.09
CA ARG A 51 9.34 -22.47 10.15
C ARG A 51 10.25 -22.35 8.93
N PHE A 52 9.68 -22.45 7.73
CA PHE A 52 10.42 -22.32 6.47
C PHE A 52 9.51 -21.80 5.35
N TYR A 53 10.09 -21.47 4.20
CA TYR A 53 9.34 -21.08 3.01
C TYR A 53 9.32 -22.19 1.97
N ASN A 54 8.18 -22.36 1.30
CA ASN A 54 7.95 -23.34 0.26
C ASN A 54 7.30 -22.68 -0.96
N ARG A 55 7.66 -23.12 -2.16
CA ARG A 55 6.93 -22.82 -3.39
C ARG A 55 7.04 -24.05 -4.30
N PRO A 56 5.93 -24.70 -4.68
CA PRO A 56 5.98 -25.91 -5.50
C PRO A 56 6.84 -25.74 -6.75
N GLY A 57 7.75 -26.69 -6.97
CA GLY A 57 8.69 -26.70 -8.09
C GLY A 57 9.89 -25.73 -7.96
N ALA A 58 9.98 -24.96 -6.88
CA ALA A 58 11.12 -24.06 -6.66
C ALA A 58 12.34 -24.80 -6.09
N THR A 59 13.52 -24.30 -6.41
CA THR A 59 14.79 -24.78 -5.87
C THR A 59 15.27 -23.92 -4.70
N ARG A 60 16.29 -24.39 -3.98
CA ARG A 60 16.97 -23.58 -2.96
C ARG A 60 17.52 -22.27 -3.55
N ALA A 61 18.10 -22.33 -4.75
CA ALA A 61 18.60 -21.14 -5.43
C ALA A 61 17.50 -20.13 -5.76
N ASP A 62 16.30 -20.60 -6.14
CA ASP A 62 15.15 -19.71 -6.36
C ASP A 62 14.72 -19.00 -5.07
N TYR A 63 14.81 -19.70 -3.93
CA TYR A 63 14.52 -19.13 -2.62
C TYR A 63 15.54 -18.06 -2.24
N ASP A 64 16.83 -18.36 -2.34
CA ASP A 64 17.91 -17.42 -1.98
C ASP A 64 17.83 -16.15 -2.85
N LEU A 65 17.56 -16.31 -4.15
CA LEU A 65 17.34 -15.18 -5.08
C LEU A 65 16.13 -14.34 -4.68
N ALA A 66 14.98 -14.97 -4.41
CA ALA A 66 13.76 -14.27 -4.01
C ALA A 66 13.93 -13.57 -2.66
N TRP A 67 14.62 -14.22 -1.72
CA TRP A 67 14.91 -13.70 -0.39
C TRP A 67 15.76 -12.43 -0.48
N GLN A 68 16.83 -12.45 -1.27
CA GLN A 68 17.70 -11.28 -1.44
C GLN A 68 16.97 -10.12 -2.12
N GLN A 69 16.21 -10.39 -3.19
CA GLN A 69 15.40 -9.36 -3.84
C GLN A 69 14.41 -8.71 -2.85
N CYS A 70 13.71 -9.52 -2.06
CA CYS A 70 12.79 -9.03 -1.04
C CYS A 70 13.49 -8.31 0.12
N ARG A 71 14.72 -8.69 0.48
CA ARG A 71 15.55 -7.97 1.47
C ARG A 71 15.91 -6.57 0.97
N LEU A 72 16.34 -6.44 -0.28
CA LEU A 72 16.68 -5.15 -0.87
C LEU A 72 15.46 -4.22 -0.97
N ILE A 73 14.28 -4.77 -1.33
CA ILE A 73 13.02 -4.00 -1.34
C ILE A 73 12.63 -3.58 0.08
N ALA A 74 12.66 -4.49 1.05
CA ALA A 74 12.29 -4.19 2.43
C ALA A 74 13.20 -3.14 3.09
N ARG A 75 14.47 -3.05 2.65
CA ARG A 75 15.43 -2.01 3.05
C ARG A 75 15.22 -0.66 2.33
N GLY A 76 14.44 -0.64 1.25
CA GLY A 76 14.26 0.53 0.38
C GLY A 76 15.40 0.74 -0.62
N SER A 77 16.30 -0.24 -0.78
CA SER A 77 17.44 -0.15 -1.70
C SER A 77 17.05 -0.43 -3.15
N ARG A 78 15.93 -1.13 -3.36
CA ARG A 78 15.34 -1.38 -4.67
C ARG A 78 13.83 -1.21 -4.62
N THR A 79 13.23 -0.82 -5.74
CA THR A 79 11.79 -0.89 -5.94
C THR A 79 11.37 -2.35 -6.21
N PRO A 80 10.08 -2.70 -6.11
CA PRO A 80 9.60 -4.02 -6.50
C PRO A 80 9.83 -4.35 -7.98
N ALA A 81 9.96 -3.34 -8.84
CA ALA A 81 10.36 -3.47 -10.25
C ALA A 81 11.89 -3.67 -10.43
N GLY A 82 12.68 -3.56 -9.37
CA GLY A 82 14.13 -3.78 -9.38
C GLY A 82 14.97 -2.53 -9.65
N THR A 83 14.36 -1.36 -9.78
CA THR A 83 15.07 -0.08 -9.98
C THR A 83 15.63 0.45 -8.66
N VAL A 84 16.70 1.25 -8.72
CA VAL A 84 17.21 1.97 -7.55
C VAL A 84 16.38 3.24 -7.39
N PRO A 85 15.72 3.47 -6.24
CA PRO A 85 14.87 4.65 -6.06
C PRO A 85 15.74 5.91 -6.08
N MET A 86 15.46 6.82 -7.02
CA MET A 86 16.08 8.14 -7.06
C MET A 86 15.53 8.99 -5.91
N VAL A 87 16.35 9.19 -4.88
CA VAL A 87 16.12 10.11 -3.75
C VAL A 87 14.98 9.67 -2.80
N TYR A 88 15.32 8.82 -1.83
CA TYR A 88 14.50 8.61 -0.63
C TYR A 88 14.71 9.77 0.35
N ASN A 89 13.71 10.63 0.52
CA ASN A 89 13.65 11.52 1.68
C ASN A 89 12.40 11.20 2.51
N PRO A 90 12.53 10.51 3.66
CA PRO A 90 11.38 10.17 4.50
C PRO A 90 10.60 11.41 4.97
N ALA A 91 11.25 12.57 5.07
CA ALA A 91 10.59 13.84 5.42
C ALA A 91 9.71 14.44 4.31
N VAL A 92 9.84 13.96 3.06
CA VAL A 92 9.03 14.42 1.92
C VAL A 92 7.85 13.48 1.64
N ILE A 93 7.98 12.20 1.99
CA ILE A 93 7.01 11.15 1.64
C ILE A 93 6.04 10.84 2.79
N SER A 94 6.43 11.09 4.05
CA SER A 94 5.55 10.81 5.20
C SER A 94 5.80 11.78 6.37
N PRO A 95 4.82 12.61 6.75
CA PRO A 95 4.85 13.35 8.02
C PRO A 95 5.01 12.43 9.24
N ILE A 96 4.68 11.15 9.11
CA ILE A 96 4.79 10.14 10.18
C ILE A 96 6.23 9.63 10.29
N ALA A 97 6.94 9.46 9.16
CA ALA A 97 8.35 9.08 9.17
C ALA A 97 9.25 10.21 9.69
N ALA A 98 8.83 11.47 9.53
CA ALA A 98 9.49 12.63 10.16
C ALA A 98 9.14 12.79 11.65
N GLY A 99 8.00 12.26 12.11
CA GLY A 99 7.49 12.45 13.48
C GLY A 99 7.82 11.35 14.49
N ALA A 100 8.23 10.16 14.04
CA ALA A 100 8.43 9.00 14.93
C ALA A 100 9.81 8.93 15.64
N GLY A 101 10.74 9.84 15.34
CA GLY A 101 12.15 9.78 15.79
C GLY A 101 12.52 10.76 16.91
N GLY A 102 11.74 10.81 18.00
CA GLY A 102 12.07 11.66 19.16
C GLY A 102 12.90 10.95 20.23
N LEU A 103 14.13 11.43 20.45
CA LEU A 103 15.09 11.13 21.56
C LEU A 103 15.85 9.79 21.56
N LEU A 104 17.05 9.81 22.17
CA LEU A 104 18.12 8.80 22.13
C LEU A 104 17.71 7.38 22.60
N GLY A 105 16.69 7.23 23.45
CA GLY A 105 16.09 5.91 23.75
C GLY A 105 15.19 5.36 22.63
N GLY A 106 14.66 6.25 21.79
CA GLY A 106 13.88 5.96 20.58
C GLY A 106 14.73 5.56 19.37
N LEU A 107 16.05 5.73 19.40
CA LEU A 107 16.93 5.23 18.33
C LEU A 107 17.07 3.71 18.37
N ILE A 108 17.14 3.11 19.56
CA ILE A 108 17.24 1.64 19.72
C ILE A 108 15.86 1.00 19.49
N ALA A 109 14.80 1.55 20.08
CA ALA A 109 13.44 1.11 19.80
C ALA A 109 13.07 1.32 18.31
N GLY A 110 13.54 2.40 17.70
CA GLY A 110 13.43 2.69 16.27
C GLY A 110 14.20 1.70 15.41
N ALA A 111 15.42 1.32 15.77
CA ALA A 111 16.20 0.30 15.06
C ALA A 111 15.57 -1.10 15.18
N ILE A 112 15.04 -1.46 16.36
CA ILE A 112 14.32 -2.73 16.57
C ILE A 112 13.00 -2.73 15.79
N ALA A 113 12.23 -1.65 15.85
CA ALA A 113 11.00 -1.50 15.07
C ALA A 113 11.28 -1.54 13.55
N GLN A 114 12.36 -0.88 13.10
CA GLN A 114 12.82 -0.96 11.71
C GLN A 114 13.26 -2.39 11.33
N GLY A 115 13.97 -3.10 12.22
CA GLY A 115 14.37 -4.49 11.99
C GLY A 115 13.19 -5.44 11.88
N GLN A 116 12.20 -5.32 12.78
CA GLN A 116 10.95 -6.08 12.73
C GLN A 116 10.14 -5.73 11.47
N GLN A 117 10.03 -4.46 11.14
CA GLN A 117 9.31 -3.99 9.95
C GLN A 117 9.97 -4.51 8.66
N ARG A 118 11.30 -4.51 8.58
CA ARG A 118 12.04 -5.06 7.43
C ARG A 118 11.78 -6.57 7.27
N ARG A 119 11.75 -7.32 8.36
CA ARG A 119 11.39 -8.76 8.32
C ARG A 119 9.95 -8.97 7.89
N ALA A 120 9.01 -8.20 8.43
CA ALA A 120 7.60 -8.25 8.06
C ALA A 120 7.41 -7.93 6.57
N ASN A 121 8.05 -6.88 6.06
CA ASN A 121 8.00 -6.50 4.64
C ASN A 121 8.64 -7.55 3.73
N ARG A 122 9.76 -8.17 4.14
CA ARG A 122 10.37 -9.29 3.41
C ARG A 122 9.41 -10.48 3.34
N GLN A 123 8.78 -10.84 4.46
CA GLN A 123 7.77 -11.89 4.49
C GLN A 123 6.59 -11.57 3.57
N SER A 124 6.04 -10.35 3.64
CA SER A 124 4.96 -9.91 2.72
C SER A 124 5.39 -10.03 1.25
N CYS A 125 6.59 -9.57 0.91
CA CYS A 125 7.16 -9.69 -0.43
C CYS A 125 7.21 -11.13 -0.93
N LEU A 126 7.72 -12.05 -0.10
CA LEU A 126 7.78 -13.48 -0.43
C LEU A 126 6.38 -14.05 -0.67
N LEU A 127 5.43 -13.78 0.24
CA LEU A 127 4.05 -14.25 0.11
C LEU A 127 3.35 -13.72 -1.14
N ILE A 128 3.52 -12.42 -1.45
CA ILE A 128 2.96 -11.80 -2.66
C ILE A 128 3.56 -12.40 -3.94
N ARG A 129 4.82 -12.84 -3.88
CA ARG A 129 5.52 -13.55 -4.99
C ARG A 129 5.24 -15.05 -5.04
N GLY A 130 4.21 -15.52 -4.32
CA GLY A 130 3.74 -16.89 -4.35
C GLY A 130 4.54 -17.88 -3.50
N TRP A 131 5.43 -17.39 -2.64
CA TRP A 131 6.00 -18.24 -1.58
C TRP A 131 4.97 -18.48 -0.50
N ARG A 132 5.06 -19.63 0.15
CA ARG A 132 4.21 -20.06 1.25
C ARG A 132 5.06 -20.10 2.51
N LEU A 133 4.54 -19.55 3.60
CA LEU A 133 5.14 -19.71 4.92
C LEU A 133 4.57 -20.97 5.56
N VAL A 134 5.43 -21.92 5.92
CA VAL A 134 5.02 -23.17 6.55
C VAL A 134 5.46 -23.15 8.00
N GLU A 135 4.50 -23.36 8.91
CA GLU A 135 4.72 -23.45 10.36
C GLU A 135 4.40 -24.89 10.80
N ARG A 136 5.37 -25.55 11.45
CA ARG A 136 5.21 -26.92 11.98
C ARG A 136 4.91 -26.89 13.48
N ASP A 137 4.27 -27.95 13.96
CA ASP A 137 4.15 -28.15 15.40
C ASP A 137 5.50 -28.49 16.06
N ASP A 138 5.55 -28.35 17.39
CA ASP A 138 6.79 -28.55 18.16
C ASP A 138 7.33 -29.98 18.05
N ALA A 139 6.43 -30.98 17.92
CA ALA A 139 6.84 -32.38 17.82
C ALA A 139 7.54 -32.68 16.49
N ALA A 140 7.03 -32.14 15.38
CA ALA A 140 7.65 -32.24 14.07
C ALA A 140 8.96 -31.44 14.02
N ALA A 141 8.98 -30.24 14.59
CA ALA A 141 10.18 -29.40 14.66
C ALA A 141 11.30 -30.07 15.48
N ALA A 142 10.97 -30.71 16.61
CA ALA A 142 11.92 -31.42 17.46
C ALA A 142 12.56 -32.61 16.72
N LYS A 143 11.78 -33.39 15.96
CA LYS A 143 12.29 -34.50 15.13
C LYS A 143 13.33 -34.02 14.11
N ILE A 144 13.07 -32.91 13.43
CA ILE A 144 13.99 -32.33 12.44
C ILE A 144 15.22 -31.73 13.14
N THR A 145 15.03 -31.12 14.30
CA THR A 145 16.14 -30.54 15.10
C THR A 145 17.12 -31.61 15.55
N ALA A 146 16.62 -32.81 15.91
CA ALA A 146 17.42 -33.94 16.34
C ALA A 146 18.22 -34.61 15.21
N MET A 147 17.99 -34.24 13.94
CA MET A 147 18.80 -34.73 12.81
C MET A 147 20.23 -34.16 12.88
N PRO A 148 21.24 -34.90 12.39
CA PRO A 148 22.55 -34.34 12.08
C PRO A 148 22.41 -33.09 11.21
N GLU A 149 23.32 -32.11 11.38
CA GLU A 149 23.20 -30.82 10.69
C GLU A 149 23.11 -30.94 9.17
N ALA A 150 23.94 -31.79 8.56
CA ALA A 150 23.91 -32.03 7.12
C ALA A 150 22.57 -32.60 6.65
N ASP A 151 22.01 -33.58 7.38
CA ASP A 151 20.72 -34.20 7.06
C ASP A 151 19.57 -33.21 7.23
N ARG A 152 19.64 -32.36 8.26
CA ARG A 152 18.66 -31.30 8.52
C ARG A 152 18.63 -30.27 7.39
N ILE A 153 19.80 -29.82 6.93
CA ILE A 153 19.90 -28.89 5.80
C ILE A 153 19.34 -29.54 4.53
N ALA A 154 19.78 -30.76 4.21
CA ALA A 154 19.31 -31.49 3.04
C ALA A 154 17.79 -31.78 3.09
N TYR A 155 17.24 -32.01 4.29
CA TYR A 155 15.80 -32.12 4.49
C TYR A 155 15.09 -30.80 4.19
N LEU A 156 15.52 -29.69 4.78
CA LEU A 156 14.88 -28.38 4.58
C LEU A 156 14.97 -27.92 3.12
N ASP A 157 16.11 -28.11 2.46
CA ASP A 157 16.30 -27.76 1.05
C ASP A 157 15.35 -28.51 0.13
N ARG A 158 15.10 -29.80 0.42
CA ARG A 158 14.11 -30.60 -0.33
C ARG A 158 12.71 -30.02 -0.19
N GLN A 159 12.34 -29.60 1.03
CA GLN A 159 11.00 -29.08 1.34
C GLN A 159 10.67 -27.76 0.63
N ILE A 160 11.66 -27.03 0.13
CA ILE A 160 11.46 -25.75 -0.58
C ILE A 160 10.58 -25.93 -1.83
N GLY A 161 10.79 -27.01 -2.59
CA GLY A 161 10.12 -27.26 -3.86
C GLY A 161 8.96 -28.23 -3.81
N GLU A 162 8.68 -28.85 -2.65
CA GLU A 162 7.65 -29.87 -2.53
C GLU A 162 6.26 -29.30 -2.85
N ALA A 163 5.44 -30.10 -3.55
CA ALA A 163 4.06 -29.71 -3.87
C ALA A 163 3.19 -29.66 -2.61
N GLU A 164 3.38 -30.63 -1.73
CA GLU A 164 2.69 -30.79 -0.45
C GLU A 164 3.70 -30.77 0.69
N VAL A 165 3.39 -29.99 1.73
CA VAL A 165 4.26 -29.81 2.90
C VAL A 165 3.46 -30.00 4.16
N ALA A 166 4.02 -30.71 5.13
CA ALA A 166 3.41 -30.91 6.43
C ALA A 166 3.53 -29.64 7.29
N GLY A 167 2.40 -29.17 7.82
CA GLY A 167 2.32 -28.01 8.71
C GLY A 167 1.16 -27.09 8.35
N LYS A 168 1.02 -26.02 9.13
CA LYS A 168 0.12 -24.92 8.82
C LYS A 168 0.75 -24.07 7.71
N VAL A 169 0.08 -23.99 6.57
CA VAL A 169 0.51 -23.20 5.43
C VAL A 169 -0.19 -21.83 5.46
N THR A 170 0.60 -20.76 5.44
CA THR A 170 0.14 -19.39 5.21
C THR A 170 0.58 -18.95 3.83
N GLU A 171 -0.38 -18.62 2.97
CA GLU A 171 -0.12 -18.15 1.60
C GLU A 171 -1.01 -16.95 1.27
N ARG A 172 -0.63 -16.21 0.23
CA ARG A 172 -1.41 -15.09 -0.28
C ARG A 172 -1.78 -15.33 -1.74
N THR A 173 -2.99 -15.82 -1.95
CA THR A 173 -3.52 -16.22 -3.25
C THR A 173 -4.45 -15.17 -3.87
N GLY A 174 -4.84 -14.15 -3.11
CA GLY A 174 -5.69 -13.05 -3.57
C GLY A 174 -5.22 -11.69 -3.04
N PHE A 175 -5.50 -10.65 -3.83
CA PHE A 175 -5.17 -9.26 -3.51
C PHE A 175 -6.37 -8.31 -3.58
N THR A 176 -7.53 -8.86 -3.95
CA THR A 176 -8.83 -8.19 -3.83
C THR A 176 -9.38 -8.46 -2.43
N THR A 177 -9.90 -7.44 -1.76
CA THR A 177 -10.58 -7.66 -0.48
C THR A 177 -11.92 -8.36 -0.71
N PRO A 178 -12.16 -9.54 -0.10
CA PRO A 178 -13.46 -10.21 -0.18
C PRO A 178 -14.57 -9.33 0.40
N VAL A 179 -15.70 -9.28 -0.29
CA VAL A 179 -16.88 -8.55 0.15
C VAL A 179 -17.78 -9.52 0.90
N ASP A 180 -18.14 -9.18 2.13
CA ASP A 180 -19.12 -9.96 2.87
C ASP A 180 -20.51 -9.80 2.20
N PRO A 181 -21.24 -10.88 1.91
CA PRO A 181 -22.55 -10.79 1.25
C PRO A 181 -23.59 -9.99 2.03
N SER A 182 -23.41 -9.79 3.34
CA SER A 182 -24.30 -8.97 4.17
C SER A 182 -24.08 -7.46 4.02
N TRP A 183 -22.98 -7.04 3.38
CA TRP A 183 -22.63 -5.64 3.22
C TRP A 183 -23.22 -5.04 1.95
N ARG A 184 -23.69 -3.80 2.05
CA ARG A 184 -24.43 -3.11 0.99
C ARG A 184 -23.53 -2.15 0.22
N ILE A 185 -22.40 -2.65 -0.27
CA ILE A 185 -21.36 -1.82 -0.90
C ILE A 185 -21.79 -1.25 -2.27
N ASP A 186 -22.73 -1.89 -2.95
CA ASP A 186 -23.19 -1.59 -4.30
C ASP A 186 -24.73 -1.44 -4.36
N ALA A 187 -25.37 -1.34 -3.19
CA ALA A 187 -26.80 -1.13 -3.12
C ALA A 187 -27.18 0.26 -3.69
N PRO A 188 -28.37 0.39 -4.32
CA PRO A 188 -28.84 1.68 -4.82
C PRO A 188 -28.88 2.75 -3.71
N LEU A 189 -28.43 3.96 -4.05
CA LEU A 189 -28.54 5.10 -3.15
C LEU A 189 -30.00 5.56 -3.06
N THR A 190 -30.58 5.52 -1.85
CA THR A 190 -31.97 5.93 -1.58
C THR A 190 -32.09 7.28 -0.85
N LEU A 191 -30.98 7.79 -0.30
CA LEU A 191 -30.91 9.03 0.46
C LEU A 191 -30.03 10.05 -0.27
N PRO A 192 -30.27 11.36 -0.10
CA PRO A 192 -29.47 12.37 -0.77
C PRO A 192 -28.01 12.32 -0.30
N GLY A 193 -27.10 12.46 -1.27
CA GLY A 193 -25.68 12.63 -1.01
C GLY A 193 -25.27 14.08 -0.83
N THR A 194 -23.99 14.30 -0.51
CA THR A 194 -23.37 15.61 -0.38
C THR A 194 -22.24 15.80 -1.39
N VAL A 195 -21.93 17.05 -1.70
CA VAL A 195 -20.81 17.43 -2.59
C VAL A 195 -19.81 18.24 -1.79
N PHE A 196 -18.53 17.91 -1.93
CA PHE A 196 -17.41 18.61 -1.27
C PHE A 196 -16.37 19.01 -2.30
N LEU A 197 -16.07 20.31 -2.37
CA LEU A 197 -15.06 20.88 -3.27
C LEU A 197 -13.79 21.37 -2.54
N GLY A 198 -13.77 21.21 -1.20
CA GLY A 198 -12.71 21.72 -0.35
C GLY A 198 -13.24 22.36 0.92
N LYS A 199 -12.36 22.48 1.92
CA LYS A 199 -12.69 23.10 3.20
C LYS A 199 -12.99 24.58 2.98
N LYS A 200 -14.15 25.05 3.48
CA LYS A 200 -14.63 26.44 3.34
C LYS A 200 -14.90 26.86 1.88
N VAL A 201 -15.06 25.91 0.97
CA VAL A 201 -15.53 26.18 -0.40
C VAL A 201 -17.01 25.83 -0.45
N ASP A 202 -17.85 26.76 -0.91
CA ASP A 202 -19.26 26.45 -1.17
C ASP A 202 -19.33 25.40 -2.29
N ALA A 203 -20.05 24.30 -2.05
CA ALA A 203 -20.23 23.24 -3.02
C ALA A 203 -20.93 23.72 -4.30
N ALA A 204 -21.66 24.84 -4.26
CA ALA A 204 -22.29 25.47 -5.42
C ALA A 204 -21.38 26.49 -6.14
N ALA A 205 -20.20 26.81 -5.59
CA ALA A 205 -19.28 27.75 -6.23
C ALA A 205 -18.79 27.19 -7.58
N PRO A 206 -18.66 28.02 -8.65
CA PRO A 206 -18.22 27.52 -9.94
C PRO A 206 -16.86 26.80 -9.87
N PHE A 207 -16.81 25.57 -10.37
CA PHE A 207 -15.59 24.81 -10.50
C PHE A 207 -15.17 24.72 -11.98
N VAL A 208 -14.28 25.61 -12.38
CA VAL A 208 -13.76 25.68 -13.77
C VAL A 208 -12.30 25.25 -13.79
N LEU A 209 -11.99 24.19 -14.55
CA LEU A 209 -10.61 23.72 -14.76
C LEU A 209 -9.83 24.70 -15.64
N ALA A 210 -8.63 25.08 -15.21
CA ALA A 210 -7.69 25.86 -15.99
C ALA A 210 -6.94 24.98 -17.01
N PRO A 211 -6.28 25.56 -18.04
CA PRO A 211 -5.36 24.81 -18.90
C PRO A 211 -4.31 24.06 -18.07
N GLY A 212 -4.09 22.78 -18.39
CA GLY A 212 -3.15 21.94 -17.64
C GLY A 212 -3.70 21.39 -16.32
N GLU A 213 -5.00 21.55 -16.05
CA GLU A 213 -5.67 20.90 -14.92
C GLU A 213 -6.62 19.78 -15.37
N ALA A 214 -6.86 18.86 -14.46
CA ALA A 214 -7.93 17.88 -14.50
C ALA A 214 -8.62 17.82 -13.13
N ALA A 215 -9.71 17.09 -13.03
CA ALA A 215 -10.38 16.78 -11.77
C ALA A 215 -10.49 15.28 -11.57
N ILE A 216 -10.22 14.84 -10.34
CA ILE A 216 -10.63 13.53 -9.88
C ILE A 216 -11.88 13.67 -9.01
N VAL A 217 -12.79 12.72 -9.17
CA VAL A 217 -14.02 12.60 -8.39
C VAL A 217 -13.99 11.28 -7.65
N VAL A 218 -14.06 11.35 -6.33
CA VAL A 218 -14.08 10.19 -5.44
C VAL A 218 -15.36 10.26 -4.65
N ALA A 219 -16.00 9.13 -4.40
CA ALA A 219 -17.15 9.08 -3.52
C ALA A 219 -16.91 8.17 -2.32
N PHE A 220 -17.58 8.50 -1.22
CA PHE A 220 -17.58 7.71 0.00
C PHE A 220 -19.01 7.24 0.28
N ARG A 221 -19.21 5.93 0.26
CA ARG A 221 -20.53 5.29 0.42
C ARG A 221 -20.64 4.63 1.79
N ARG A 222 -21.78 4.80 2.46
CA ARG A 222 -22.04 4.35 3.84
C ARG A 222 -23.49 3.92 4.03
N LEU A 223 -23.93 2.90 3.30
CA LEU A 223 -25.35 2.52 3.20
C LEU A 223 -25.83 1.53 4.25
N ASP A 224 -24.91 0.95 5.03
CA ASP A 224 -25.23 -0.04 6.06
C ASP A 224 -24.74 0.40 7.43
N ALA A 225 -25.25 -0.26 8.47
CA ALA A 225 -24.92 0.07 9.86
C ALA A 225 -23.42 -0.11 10.19
N ALA A 226 -22.72 -0.96 9.45
CA ALA A 226 -21.30 -1.23 9.69
C ALA A 226 -20.40 -0.11 9.12
N SER A 227 -20.82 0.54 8.03
CA SER A 227 -20.12 1.66 7.39
C SER A 227 -20.64 3.05 7.81
N ALA A 228 -21.86 3.14 8.35
CA ALA A 228 -22.45 4.39 8.83
C ALA A 228 -21.56 5.11 9.86
N GLY A 229 -21.38 6.43 9.70
CA GLY A 229 -20.56 7.24 10.61
C GLY A 229 -19.04 7.01 10.48
N ARG A 230 -18.59 6.09 9.62
CA ARG A 230 -17.17 5.80 9.44
C ARG A 230 -16.53 6.77 8.45
N SER A 231 -15.22 6.94 8.60
CA SER A 231 -14.42 7.75 7.69
C SER A 231 -13.29 6.94 7.09
N THR A 232 -12.78 7.42 5.98
CA THR A 232 -11.62 6.86 5.29
C THR A 232 -10.74 7.97 4.75
N GLN A 233 -9.45 7.65 4.67
CA GLN A 233 -8.46 8.40 3.92
C GLN A 233 -8.00 7.56 2.73
N LEU A 234 -7.92 8.18 1.56
CA LEU A 234 -7.26 7.63 0.38
C LEU A 234 -6.02 8.46 0.08
N GLN A 235 -4.94 7.80 -0.35
CA GLN A 235 -3.74 8.45 -0.84
C GLN A 235 -3.49 8.03 -2.28
N LEU A 236 -3.40 9.03 -3.16
CA LEU A 236 -2.94 8.87 -4.53
C LEU A 236 -1.52 9.44 -4.63
N LEU A 237 -0.64 8.76 -5.34
CA LEU A 237 0.69 9.27 -5.68
C LEU A 237 0.84 9.35 -7.19
N ARG A 238 1.55 10.37 -7.64
CA ARG A 238 1.92 10.52 -9.05
C ARG A 238 2.79 9.33 -9.47
N TYR A 239 2.53 8.82 -10.67
CA TYR A 239 3.19 7.65 -11.21
C TYR A 239 3.82 7.95 -12.56
N ASP A 240 4.91 7.25 -12.86
CA ASP A 240 5.54 7.21 -14.18
C ASP A 240 5.34 5.79 -14.72
N ALA A 241 4.32 5.61 -15.56
CA ALA A 241 4.01 4.32 -16.14
C ALA A 241 5.12 3.78 -17.06
N GLY A 242 5.98 4.63 -17.60
CA GLY A 242 7.13 4.19 -18.40
C GLY A 242 8.25 3.60 -17.54
N LYS A 243 8.42 4.12 -16.32
CA LYS A 243 9.47 3.65 -15.38
C LYS A 243 8.99 2.62 -14.37
N HIS A 244 7.68 2.39 -14.28
CA HIS A 244 7.05 1.62 -13.22
C HIS A 244 7.48 2.06 -11.83
N ASP A 245 7.40 3.37 -11.58
CA ASP A 245 7.75 3.94 -10.29
C ASP A 245 6.91 5.19 -9.97
N ALA A 246 6.84 5.51 -8.69
CA ALA A 246 6.20 6.74 -8.23
C ALA A 246 7.10 7.94 -8.58
N LEU A 247 6.47 9.01 -9.08
CA LEU A 247 7.15 10.27 -9.31
C LEU A 247 7.04 11.13 -8.05
N TYR A 248 8.16 11.39 -7.41
CA TYR A 248 8.19 12.24 -6.22
C TYR A 248 8.48 13.70 -6.57
N ARG A 249 7.94 14.60 -5.74
CA ARG A 249 8.15 16.03 -5.89
C ARG A 249 9.65 16.38 -5.80
N PRO A 250 10.23 17.02 -6.82
CA PRO A 250 11.64 17.38 -6.83
C PRO A 250 11.93 18.46 -5.77
N ARG A 251 13.18 18.54 -5.28
CA ARG A 251 13.55 19.49 -4.21
C ARG A 251 13.43 20.95 -4.63
N ASP A 252 13.68 21.24 -5.90
CA ASP A 252 13.68 22.58 -6.50
C ASP A 252 12.34 22.97 -7.13
N TRP A 253 11.26 22.24 -6.86
CA TRP A 253 9.93 22.46 -7.43
C TRP A 253 9.45 23.92 -7.29
N LYS A 254 9.69 24.56 -6.14
CA LYS A 254 9.31 25.96 -5.91
C LYS A 254 10.08 26.93 -6.81
N ALA A 255 11.39 26.72 -6.97
CA ALA A 255 12.23 27.56 -7.80
C ALA A 255 11.86 27.44 -9.28
N LYS A 256 11.37 26.25 -9.69
CA LYS A 256 10.89 25.96 -11.04
C LYS A 256 9.42 26.35 -11.27
N ASN A 257 8.72 26.86 -10.26
CA ASN A 257 7.28 27.08 -10.31
C ASN A 257 6.51 25.84 -10.81
N ASP A 258 6.94 24.65 -10.37
CA ASP A 258 6.35 23.39 -10.76
C ASP A 258 5.03 23.18 -10.00
N LEU A 259 3.92 23.23 -10.74
CA LEU A 259 2.56 23.09 -10.24
C LEU A 259 2.06 21.63 -10.26
N THR A 260 2.94 20.67 -10.59
CA THR A 260 2.57 19.26 -10.69
C THR A 260 2.02 18.72 -9.38
N THR A 261 0.89 18.04 -9.46
CA THR A 261 0.30 17.31 -8.34
C THR A 261 1.03 15.99 -8.16
N TYR A 262 1.96 15.94 -7.21
CA TYR A 262 2.75 14.73 -6.91
C TYR A 262 2.04 13.74 -5.97
N GLY A 263 1.06 14.21 -5.21
CA GLY A 263 0.30 13.37 -4.30
C GLY A 263 -0.97 14.06 -3.86
N VAL A 264 -2.00 13.24 -3.61
CA VAL A 264 -3.33 13.70 -3.18
C VAL A 264 -3.75 12.86 -1.99
N THR A 265 -4.20 13.53 -0.92
CA THR A 265 -4.83 12.87 0.21
C THR A 265 -6.30 13.27 0.25
N VAL A 266 -7.18 12.30 0.06
CA VAL A 266 -8.63 12.49 0.11
C VAL A 266 -9.13 12.00 1.46
N ASN A 267 -9.60 12.91 2.30
CA ASN A 267 -10.17 12.57 3.60
C ASN A 267 -11.68 12.72 3.52
N SER A 268 -12.41 11.65 3.80
CA SER A 268 -13.87 11.75 3.91
C SER A 268 -14.23 12.65 5.11
N GLY A 269 -15.10 13.64 4.86
CA GLY A 269 -15.40 14.73 5.80
C GLY A 269 -16.81 14.64 6.39
N ASP A 270 -17.81 14.30 5.58
CA ASP A 270 -19.20 14.20 6.03
C ASP A 270 -19.57 12.75 6.36
N ARG A 271 -19.28 12.37 7.60
CA ARG A 271 -19.58 11.03 8.13
C ARG A 271 -21.09 10.80 8.36
N LYS A 272 -21.89 11.86 8.40
CA LYS A 272 -23.34 11.77 8.60
C LYS A 272 -24.05 11.48 7.29
N SER A 273 -23.48 11.93 6.17
CA SER A 273 -24.01 11.63 4.86
C SER A 273 -23.80 10.15 4.49
N PRO A 274 -24.85 9.45 4.02
CA PRO A 274 -24.72 8.09 3.50
C PRO A 274 -23.91 8.05 2.20
N TYR A 275 -23.73 9.20 1.53
CA TYR A 275 -22.99 9.31 0.29
C TYR A 275 -22.35 10.70 0.14
N GLU A 276 -21.02 10.75 0.05
CA GLU A 276 -20.27 11.99 -0.06
C GLU A 276 -19.42 11.96 -1.34
N VAL A 277 -19.66 12.88 -2.26
CA VAL A 277 -18.87 13.06 -3.49
C VAL A 277 -17.87 14.18 -3.29
N GLN A 278 -16.58 13.89 -3.44
CA GLN A 278 -15.52 14.88 -3.41
C GLN A 278 -14.95 15.12 -4.80
N VAL A 279 -14.69 16.39 -5.12
CA VAL A 279 -14.00 16.79 -6.36
C VAL A 279 -12.68 17.45 -5.99
N LEU A 280 -11.59 16.97 -6.58
CA LEU A 280 -10.25 17.50 -6.34
C LEU A 280 -9.58 17.89 -7.65
N ARG A 281 -8.95 19.07 -7.69
CA ARG A 281 -8.10 19.48 -8.81
C ARG A 281 -6.77 18.74 -8.75
N VAL A 282 -6.31 18.29 -9.90
CA VAL A 282 -5.01 17.64 -10.08
C VAL A 282 -4.40 18.08 -11.40
N THR A 283 -3.10 17.86 -11.58
CA THR A 283 -2.49 17.93 -12.92
C THR A 283 -2.71 16.63 -13.69
N PRO A 284 -2.92 16.65 -15.02
CA PRO A 284 -3.10 15.46 -15.85
C PRO A 284 -1.92 14.48 -15.76
N GLY A 285 -2.18 13.17 -15.85
CA GLY A 285 -1.20 12.08 -15.87
C GLY A 285 -1.58 10.89 -14.98
N ASP A 286 -0.62 10.01 -14.70
CA ASP A 286 -0.85 8.75 -14.00
C ASP A 286 -0.80 8.89 -12.48
N TYR A 287 -1.69 8.18 -11.80
CA TYR A 287 -1.76 8.12 -10.35
C TYR A 287 -1.97 6.68 -9.86
N VAL A 288 -1.26 6.29 -8.80
CA VAL A 288 -1.49 5.02 -8.10
C VAL A 288 -2.25 5.23 -6.80
N LEU A 289 -3.14 4.30 -6.45
CA LEU A 289 -3.75 4.20 -5.12
C LEU A 289 -2.72 3.66 -4.13
N ASN A 290 -1.89 4.57 -3.65
CA ASN A 290 -0.78 4.31 -2.74
C ASN A 290 -1.25 3.64 -1.46
N ALA A 291 -2.30 4.16 -0.85
CA ALA A 291 -2.78 3.65 0.42
C ALA A 291 -4.22 4.03 0.72
N MET A 292 -4.81 3.29 1.66
CA MET A 292 -6.12 3.58 2.24
C MET A 292 -6.07 3.34 3.75
N SER A 293 -6.84 4.09 4.51
CA SER A 293 -7.03 3.85 5.94
C SER A 293 -8.45 4.16 6.37
N VAL A 294 -8.90 3.50 7.44
CA VAL A 294 -10.20 3.77 8.06
C VAL A 294 -10.05 4.71 9.25
N ALA A 295 -11.17 5.31 9.66
CA ALA A 295 -11.26 6.28 10.75
C ALA A 295 -10.33 7.50 10.61
N ASN A 296 -9.89 7.81 9.37
CA ASN A 296 -8.85 8.82 9.08
C ASN A 296 -7.56 8.60 9.89
N LEU A 297 -7.26 7.34 10.23
CA LEU A 297 -6.01 7.00 10.90
C LEU A 297 -4.81 7.25 9.98
N PRO A 298 -3.63 7.55 10.54
CA PRO A 298 -2.41 7.61 9.76
C PRO A 298 -2.22 6.34 8.92
N VAL A 299 -1.90 6.52 7.64
CA VAL A 299 -1.55 5.41 6.75
C VAL A 299 -0.26 4.75 7.25
N THR A 300 -0.34 3.45 7.54
CA THR A 300 0.80 2.62 7.98
C THR A 300 1.17 1.53 6.98
N THR A 301 0.39 1.39 5.90
CA THR A 301 0.59 0.40 4.83
C THR A 301 0.48 1.05 3.46
N THR A 302 1.34 0.66 2.52
CA THR A 302 1.35 1.11 1.11
C THR A 302 1.22 -0.07 0.16
N ASN A 303 0.57 0.14 -0.98
CA ASN A 303 0.29 -0.90 -1.99
C ASN A 303 1.43 -1.07 -3.01
N CYS A 304 2.68 -0.85 -2.60
CA CYS A 304 3.80 -0.74 -3.53
C CYS A 304 4.18 -2.02 -4.28
N PHE A 305 3.78 -3.21 -3.79
CA PHE A 305 3.95 -4.47 -4.52
C PHE A 305 2.94 -4.67 -5.65
N GLY A 306 1.97 -3.77 -5.78
CA GLY A 306 0.96 -3.77 -6.82
C GLY A 306 -0.21 -2.91 -6.37
N ALA A 307 -0.33 -1.73 -6.95
CA ALA A 307 -1.41 -0.80 -6.70
C ALA A 307 -2.31 -0.70 -7.94
N PRO A 308 -3.58 -0.34 -7.75
CA PRO A 308 -4.41 0.18 -8.82
C PRO A 308 -3.85 1.52 -9.29
N MET A 309 -3.74 1.70 -10.61
CA MET A 309 -3.28 2.88 -11.31
C MET A 309 -4.37 3.41 -12.22
N VAL A 310 -4.44 4.73 -12.35
CA VAL A 310 -5.37 5.42 -13.23
C VAL A 310 -4.65 6.54 -13.99
N HIS A 311 -4.93 6.66 -15.28
CA HIS A 311 -4.56 7.82 -16.08
C HIS A 311 -5.65 8.88 -16.05
N VAL A 312 -5.27 10.15 -15.94
CA VAL A 312 -6.19 11.30 -16.02
C VAL A 312 -5.75 12.26 -17.11
N GLU A 313 -6.60 12.45 -18.11
CA GLU A 313 -6.35 13.30 -19.28
C GLU A 313 -6.47 14.80 -18.96
N PRO A 314 -5.83 15.69 -19.74
CA PRO A 314 -6.05 17.13 -19.66
C PRO A 314 -7.53 17.53 -19.76
N GLY A 315 -8.01 18.30 -18.78
CA GLY A 315 -9.40 18.76 -18.70
C GLY A 315 -10.42 17.68 -18.30
N GLN A 316 -9.98 16.45 -18.03
CA GLN A 316 -10.89 15.36 -17.67
C GLN A 316 -11.49 15.56 -16.28
N VAL A 317 -12.74 15.14 -16.11
CA VAL A 317 -13.39 14.94 -14.81
C VAL A 317 -13.53 13.43 -14.60
N ALA A 318 -12.52 12.81 -13.98
CA ALA A 318 -12.38 11.37 -13.85
C ALA A 318 -12.97 10.85 -12.54
N TYR A 319 -14.02 10.04 -12.61
CA TYR A 319 -14.62 9.36 -11.47
C TYR A 319 -13.84 8.07 -11.14
N LEU A 320 -13.24 8.07 -9.96
CA LEU A 320 -12.35 7.03 -9.47
C LEU A 320 -13.09 5.86 -8.83
N GLY A 321 -14.34 6.03 -8.38
CA GLY A 321 -15.11 4.99 -7.70
C GLY A 321 -15.62 5.42 -6.33
N ASP A 322 -16.41 4.54 -5.73
CA ASP A 322 -16.87 4.66 -4.36
C ASP A 322 -15.97 3.85 -3.44
N PHE A 323 -15.67 4.42 -2.28
CA PHE A 323 -14.89 3.80 -1.23
C PHE A 323 -15.75 3.67 0.02
N VAL A 324 -15.84 2.45 0.55
CA VAL A 324 -16.76 2.07 1.63
C VAL A 324 -15.95 1.73 2.88
N PRO A 325 -15.90 2.60 3.89
CA PRO A 325 -15.15 2.36 5.11
C PRO A 325 -15.87 1.42 6.06
N TYR A 326 -15.16 0.40 6.56
CA TYR A 326 -15.62 -0.50 7.62
C TYR A 326 -14.63 -0.49 8.78
N VAL A 327 -15.14 -0.36 10.01
CA VAL A 327 -14.34 -0.39 11.24
C VAL A 327 -14.98 -1.37 12.21
N ASN A 328 -14.22 -2.39 12.62
CA ASN A 328 -14.65 -3.47 13.50
C ASN A 328 -15.98 -4.11 13.03
N ALA A 329 -16.18 -4.18 11.71
CA ALA A 329 -17.39 -4.69 11.11
C ALA A 329 -17.45 -6.21 11.31
N ARG A 330 -18.58 -6.72 11.80
CA ARG A 330 -18.77 -8.16 11.95
C ARG A 330 -19.12 -8.76 10.59
N GLN A 331 -18.34 -9.73 10.17
CA GLN A 331 -18.59 -10.55 8.99
C GLN A 331 -19.53 -11.71 9.33
N ALA A 332 -20.14 -12.32 8.30
CA ALA A 332 -21.02 -13.47 8.41
C ALA A 332 -20.31 -14.68 9.06
N ASP A 333 -18.99 -14.81 8.85
CA ASP A 333 -18.16 -15.84 9.47
C ASP A 333 -17.79 -15.54 10.95
N GLY A 334 -18.29 -14.43 11.49
CA GLY A 334 -18.05 -13.99 12.86
C GLY A 334 -16.75 -13.22 13.07
N LYS A 335 -15.88 -13.11 12.06
CA LYS A 335 -14.64 -12.32 12.14
C LYS A 335 -14.93 -10.83 12.09
N ARG A 336 -13.91 -10.05 12.48
CA ARG A 336 -13.94 -8.59 12.41
C ARG A 336 -13.12 -8.12 11.21
N PHE A 337 -13.66 -7.13 10.52
CA PHE A 337 -13.02 -6.49 9.38
C PHE A 337 -12.81 -5.00 9.65
N ASP A 338 -11.59 -4.56 9.39
CA ASP A 338 -11.16 -3.17 9.35
C ASP A 338 -10.55 -2.91 7.97
N GLY A 339 -11.17 -2.04 7.18
CA GLY A 339 -10.69 -1.77 5.84
C GLY A 339 -11.63 -0.94 4.99
N VAL A 340 -11.18 -0.64 3.78
CA VAL A 340 -11.92 0.12 2.78
C VAL A 340 -12.23 -0.80 1.62
N LEU A 341 -13.50 -0.89 1.25
CA LEU A 341 -13.94 -1.63 0.07
C LEU A 341 -14.17 -0.67 -1.09
N PHE A 342 -14.13 -1.22 -2.30
CA PHE A 342 -14.34 -0.47 -3.53
C PHE A 342 -15.67 -0.88 -4.19
N ALA A 343 -16.47 0.09 -4.58
CA ALA A 343 -17.65 -0.09 -5.42
C ALA A 343 -17.56 0.84 -6.64
N GLY A 344 -17.50 0.28 -7.85
CA GLY A 344 -17.23 1.03 -9.08
C GLY A 344 -18.44 1.79 -9.69
N GLN A 345 -19.43 2.20 -8.90
CA GLN A 345 -20.72 2.71 -9.40
C GLN A 345 -20.74 4.23 -9.67
N GLY A 346 -20.64 4.64 -10.94
CA GLY A 346 -20.58 6.05 -11.33
C GLY A 346 -21.88 6.86 -11.32
N ASP A 347 -23.05 6.23 -11.44
CA ASP A 347 -24.30 6.95 -11.68
C ASP A 347 -24.76 7.74 -10.44
N ASP A 348 -24.54 7.18 -9.24
CA ASP A 348 -24.83 7.87 -7.97
C ASP A 348 -23.95 9.10 -7.78
N ALA A 349 -22.68 9.02 -8.19
CA ALA A 349 -21.75 10.14 -8.16
C ALA A 349 -22.20 11.25 -9.11
N ALA A 350 -22.56 10.91 -10.35
CA ALA A 350 -23.05 11.86 -11.34
C ALA A 350 -24.32 12.58 -10.85
N ARG A 351 -25.31 11.83 -10.34
CA ARG A 351 -26.56 12.39 -9.81
C ARG A 351 -26.32 13.31 -8.61
N THR A 352 -25.50 12.86 -7.66
CA THR A 352 -25.18 13.66 -6.45
C THR A 352 -24.42 14.92 -6.83
N LEU A 353 -23.43 14.80 -7.71
CA LEU A 353 -22.63 15.93 -8.20
C LEU A 353 -23.52 16.96 -8.91
N ALA A 354 -24.50 16.53 -9.70
CA ALA A 354 -25.39 17.42 -10.44
C ALA A 354 -26.22 18.36 -9.54
N THR A 355 -26.45 18.00 -8.28
CA THR A 355 -27.21 18.84 -7.32
C THR A 355 -26.53 20.16 -6.98
N ARG A 356 -25.19 20.23 -7.12
CA ARG A 356 -24.38 21.41 -6.80
C ARG A 356 -23.45 21.84 -7.93
N GLN A 357 -23.06 20.92 -8.80
CA GLN A 357 -22.12 21.10 -9.90
C GLN A 357 -22.63 20.44 -11.20
N PRO A 358 -23.74 20.90 -11.78
CA PRO A 358 -24.34 20.28 -12.97
C PRO A 358 -23.39 20.24 -14.17
N ALA A 359 -22.56 21.29 -14.35
CA ALA A 359 -21.59 21.34 -15.45
C ALA A 359 -20.45 20.32 -15.31
N LEU A 360 -20.00 20.01 -14.08
CA LEU A 360 -19.02 18.95 -13.86
C LEU A 360 -19.64 17.56 -13.99
N ALA A 361 -20.86 17.38 -13.45
CA ALA A 361 -21.58 16.11 -13.56
C ALA A 361 -21.78 15.70 -15.02
N ALA A 362 -22.08 16.65 -15.91
CA ALA A 362 -22.21 16.41 -17.35
C ALA A 362 -20.90 15.98 -18.05
N LYS A 363 -19.74 16.25 -17.44
CA LYS A 363 -18.40 15.88 -17.96
C LYS A 363 -17.80 14.66 -17.25
N LEU A 364 -18.51 14.10 -16.26
CA LEU A 364 -18.00 13.03 -15.44
C LEU A 364 -17.82 11.76 -16.28
N THR A 365 -16.61 11.22 -16.32
CA THR A 365 -16.29 9.96 -17.00
C THR A 365 -15.72 8.98 -15.99
N ARG A 366 -16.10 7.70 -16.09
CA ARG A 366 -15.48 6.68 -15.24
C ARG A 366 -14.02 6.51 -15.62
N ALA A 367 -13.14 6.52 -14.63
CA ALA A 367 -11.73 6.34 -14.86
C ALA A 367 -11.41 4.86 -15.18
N GLN A 368 -10.39 4.65 -16.00
CA GLN A 368 -9.92 3.31 -16.38
C GLN A 368 -8.80 2.89 -15.43
N TRP A 369 -9.12 1.96 -14.54
CA TRP A 369 -8.16 1.39 -13.61
C TRP A 369 -7.36 0.26 -14.23
N GLN A 370 -6.09 0.15 -13.85
CA GLN A 370 -5.20 -0.97 -14.14
C GLN A 370 -4.53 -1.40 -12.83
N ASN A 371 -4.46 -2.70 -12.55
CA ASN A 371 -3.82 -3.24 -11.35
C ASN A 371 -2.31 -3.41 -11.54
N ARG A 372 -1.61 -3.82 -10.45
CA ARG A 372 -0.20 -4.23 -10.46
C ARG A 372 0.83 -3.15 -10.80
N ALA A 373 0.49 -1.88 -10.66
CA ALA A 373 1.51 -0.83 -10.68
C ALA A 373 2.41 -0.95 -9.44
N THR A 374 3.70 -1.17 -9.64
CA THR A 374 4.69 -1.27 -8.57
C THR A 374 5.48 0.02 -8.44
N TYR A 375 5.98 0.37 -7.25
CA TYR A 375 6.81 1.56 -7.07
C TYR A 375 7.69 1.45 -5.83
N GLY A 376 8.68 2.33 -5.69
CA GLY A 376 9.56 2.41 -4.53
C GLY A 376 8.81 2.70 -3.23
N CYS A 377 9.11 1.95 -2.18
CA CYS A 377 8.54 2.14 -0.85
C CYS A 377 9.56 1.73 0.21
N ALA A 378 9.59 2.44 1.33
CA ALA A 378 10.41 2.07 2.49
C ALA A 378 9.89 2.72 3.78
N GLY A 379 10.06 2.01 4.90
CA GLY A 379 9.78 2.54 6.24
C GLY A 379 8.33 2.42 6.74
N VAL A 380 7.45 1.76 5.97
CA VAL A 380 6.07 1.42 6.34
C VAL A 380 5.74 -0.01 5.91
N SER A 381 4.59 -0.54 6.30
CA SER A 381 4.12 -1.84 5.81
C SER A 381 3.94 -1.80 4.30
N MET A 382 4.45 -2.82 3.62
CA MET A 382 4.41 -2.93 2.17
C MET A 382 3.45 -4.04 1.78
N ASP A 383 2.56 -3.73 0.85
CA ASP A 383 1.51 -4.62 0.44
C ASP A 383 1.14 -4.48 -1.06
N ARG A 384 0.19 -5.30 -1.51
CA ARG A 384 -0.48 -5.25 -2.81
C ARG A 384 -2.00 -5.23 -2.60
N TYR A 385 -2.66 -4.43 -3.42
CA TYR A 385 -4.11 -4.33 -3.48
C TYR A 385 -4.56 -4.29 -4.94
N ASP A 386 -5.55 -5.12 -5.27
CA ASP A 386 -6.14 -5.16 -6.61
C ASP A 386 -7.60 -4.71 -6.54
N LEU A 387 -8.02 -3.88 -7.50
CA LEU A 387 -9.43 -3.62 -7.73
C LEU A 387 -10.07 -4.80 -8.46
N PRO A 388 -11.28 -5.24 -8.06
CA PRO A 388 -11.96 -6.37 -8.69
C PRO A 388 -12.21 -6.12 -10.19
N GLY A 389 -11.86 -7.10 -11.02
CA GLY A 389 -12.18 -7.11 -12.45
C GLY A 389 -11.39 -6.10 -13.31
N MET A 390 -10.38 -5.43 -12.76
CA MET A 390 -9.54 -4.50 -13.52
C MET A 390 -8.36 -5.23 -14.19
N PRO A 391 -8.01 -4.86 -15.43
CA PRO A 391 -6.87 -5.44 -16.12
C PRO A 391 -5.55 -5.12 -15.39
N ASP A 392 -4.52 -5.93 -15.62
CA ASP A 392 -3.19 -5.64 -15.12
C ASP A 392 -2.49 -4.59 -16.01
N LEU A 393 -1.70 -3.71 -15.39
CA LEU A 393 -0.75 -2.85 -16.09
C LEU A 393 0.23 -3.74 -16.89
N PRO A 394 0.46 -3.47 -18.19
CA PRO A 394 1.44 -4.22 -18.97
C PRO A 394 2.83 -4.17 -18.32
N PRO A 395 3.63 -5.24 -18.38
CA PRO A 395 4.98 -5.21 -17.85
C PRO A 395 5.86 -4.24 -18.65
N VAL A 396 6.87 -3.65 -18.01
CA VAL A 396 7.94 -2.93 -18.73
C VAL A 396 8.63 -3.93 -19.65
N VAL A 397 8.66 -3.64 -20.94
CA VAL A 397 9.58 -4.33 -21.86
C VAL A 397 10.98 -3.87 -21.46
N ALA A 398 11.74 -4.76 -20.84
CA ALA A 398 13.15 -4.49 -20.55
C ALA A 398 13.83 -4.11 -21.87
N THR A 399 14.24 -2.85 -22.00
CA THR A 399 15.15 -2.48 -23.07
C THR A 399 16.48 -3.14 -22.69
N PRO A 400 17.10 -3.96 -23.57
CA PRO A 400 18.37 -4.59 -23.24
C PRO A 400 19.35 -3.49 -22.82
N ASP A 401 19.88 -3.59 -21.61
CA ASP A 401 20.89 -2.67 -21.10
C ASP A 401 22.06 -2.66 -22.09
N ALA A 402 22.32 -1.49 -22.70
CA ALA A 402 23.48 -1.26 -23.56
C ALA A 402 24.82 -1.26 -22.78
N SER A 403 24.82 -1.63 -21.50
CA SER A 403 25.97 -1.51 -20.59
C SER A 403 26.64 -2.86 -20.24
N LEU A 404 26.30 -3.96 -20.91
CA LEU A 404 27.07 -5.23 -20.84
C LEU A 404 27.96 -5.47 -22.07
N ALA A 405 28.18 -4.46 -22.91
CA ALA A 405 29.26 -4.44 -23.89
C ALA A 405 30.31 -3.41 -23.45
N GLY A 406 31.26 -3.86 -22.64
CA GLY A 406 32.42 -3.10 -22.18
C GLY A 406 33.41 -4.00 -21.49
#